data_AF-A0A503TP82-F1
#
_entry.id   AF-A0A503TP82-F1
#
_cell.length_a   1.000
_cell.length_b   1.000
_cell.length_c   1.000
_cell.angle_alpha   90.00
_cell.angle_beta   90.00
_cell.angle_gamma   90.00
#
_symmetry.space_group_name_H-M   'P 1'
#
loop_
_entity.id
_entity.type
_entity.pdbx_description
1 polymer ?
#
loop_
_entity_poly.entity_id
_entity_poly.type
_entity_poly.pdbx_seq_one_letter_code
_entity_poly.pdbx_strand_id
1 'polypeptide(L)'
;MAAAADFEQAVGQAFIVETGAGRVSLELSAVNRIAASPRPGGGFSLLFRGPPEIALPQATYSLAGAGDVHDIFIVPIAADATGRVYEAVFN
;
A
#
# COMPACT_ATOMS: atom_id res chain seq x y z
N MET A 1 9.56 3.55 -12.70
CA MET A 1 9.85 2.92 -11.38
C MET A 1 9.11 3.76 -10.37
N ALA A 2 8.25 3.16 -9.54
CA ALA A 2 7.43 3.88 -8.56
C ALA A 2 8.30 4.78 -7.65
N ALA A 3 8.00 6.08 -7.56
CA ALA A 3 8.69 7.02 -6.69
C ALA A 3 7.78 7.44 -5.53
N ALA A 4 8.37 7.77 -4.37
CA ALA A 4 7.62 8.23 -3.21
C ALA A 4 6.72 9.45 -3.53
N ALA A 5 7.22 10.35 -4.39
CA ALA A 5 6.50 11.56 -4.80
C ALA A 5 5.17 11.27 -5.52
N ASP A 6 5.11 10.17 -6.27
CA ASP A 6 3.89 9.77 -6.99
C ASP A 6 2.79 9.40 -5.99
N PHE A 7 3.16 8.68 -4.92
CA PHE A 7 2.23 8.27 -3.86
C PHE A 7 1.93 9.39 -2.86
N GLU A 8 2.87 10.31 -2.62
CA GLU A 8 2.65 11.48 -1.74
C GLU A 8 1.46 12.32 -2.24
N GLN A 9 1.27 12.42 -3.56
CA GLN A 9 0.13 13.11 -4.17
C GLN A 9 -1.19 12.31 -4.10
N ALA A 10 -1.11 11.01 -3.83
CA ALA A 10 -2.24 10.09 -3.78
C ALA A 10 -2.70 9.76 -2.34
N VAL A 11 -2.12 10.40 -1.32
CA VAL A 11 -2.57 10.22 0.08
C VAL A 11 -4.04 10.62 0.21
N GLY A 12 -4.83 9.78 0.88
CA GLY A 12 -6.29 9.87 1.02
C GLY A 12 -7.06 9.28 -0.16
N GLN A 13 -6.40 8.80 -1.22
CA GLN A 13 -7.06 8.12 -2.33
C GLN A 13 -7.20 6.62 -2.06
N ALA A 14 -8.24 6.03 -2.66
CA ALA A 14 -8.47 4.60 -2.63
C ALA A 14 -7.76 3.90 -3.79
N PHE A 15 -7.09 2.80 -3.47
CA PHE A 15 -6.51 1.85 -4.39
C PHE A 15 -7.26 0.52 -4.30
N ILE A 16 -7.35 -0.18 -5.42
CA ILE A 16 -8.03 -1.48 -5.49
C ILE A 16 -6.98 -2.58 -5.55
N VAL A 17 -7.08 -3.52 -4.62
CA VAL A 17 -6.34 -4.77 -4.64
C VAL A 17 -7.24 -5.87 -5.18
N GLU A 18 -6.77 -6.55 -6.24
CA GLU A 18 -7.41 -7.76 -6.75
C GLU A 18 -6.97 -8.98 -5.92
N THR A 19 -7.94 -9.76 -5.44
CA THR A 19 -7.71 -11.01 -4.72
C THR A 19 -8.50 -12.15 -5.34
N GLY A 20 -8.17 -13.41 -5.01
CA GLY A 20 -8.97 -14.56 -5.45
C GLY A 20 -10.43 -14.54 -4.98
N ALA A 21 -10.77 -13.74 -3.95
CA ALA A 21 -12.12 -13.59 -3.41
C ALA A 21 -12.85 -12.33 -3.93
N GLY A 22 -12.19 -11.50 -4.74
CA GLY A 22 -12.72 -10.24 -5.26
C GLY A 22 -11.82 -9.04 -5.00
N ARG A 23 -12.41 -7.84 -5.13
CA ARG A 23 -11.72 -6.55 -5.00
C ARG A 23 -11.78 -6.02 -3.59
N VAL A 24 -10.65 -5.52 -3.09
CA VAL A 24 -10.55 -4.88 -1.77
C VAL A 24 -10.09 -3.45 -1.95
N SER A 25 -10.84 -2.50 -1.40
CA SER A 25 -10.47 -1.08 -1.40
C SER A 25 -9.54 -0.78 -0.23
N LEU A 26 -8.39 -0.20 -0.52
CA LEU A 26 -7.37 0.22 0.42
C LEU A 26 -7.11 1.72 0.27
N GLU A 27 -7.33 2.50 1.32
CA GLU A 27 -6.99 3.93 1.33
C GLU A 27 -5.51 4.10 1.63
N LEU A 28 -4.78 4.88 0.81
CA LEU A 28 -3.41 5.27 1.11
C LEU A 28 -3.40 6.32 2.22
N SER A 29 -3.07 5.92 3.43
CA SER A 29 -3.09 6.78 4.62
C SER A 29 -1.80 7.55 4.84
N ALA A 30 -0.64 7.04 4.41
CA ALA A 30 0.64 7.72 4.55
C ALA A 30 1.72 7.18 3.61
N VAL A 31 2.73 8.02 3.37
CA VAL A 31 3.99 7.67 2.69
C VAL A 31 5.15 8.05 3.61
N ASN A 32 6.01 7.09 3.95
CA ASN A 32 7.15 7.32 4.83
C ASN A 32 8.46 7.12 4.06
N ARG A 33 9.29 8.15 3.92
CA ARG A 33 10.61 8.03 3.27
C ARG A 33 11.61 7.32 4.20
N ILE A 34 12.46 6.47 3.61
CA ILE A 34 13.52 5.72 4.29
C ILE A 34 14.87 6.38 3.95
N ALA A 35 15.42 7.13 4.90
CA ALA A 35 16.60 7.98 4.68
C ALA A 35 17.89 7.21 4.30
N ALA A 36 18.05 5.97 4.77
CA ALA A 36 19.26 5.15 4.59
C ALA A 36 19.04 3.98 3.61
N SER A 37 18.09 4.10 2.69
CA SER A 37 17.79 3.05 1.72
C SER A 37 18.89 2.90 0.66
N PRO A 38 19.34 1.67 0.33
CA PRO A 38 20.28 1.42 -0.75
C PRO A 38 19.65 1.58 -2.14
N ARG A 39 18.31 1.56 -2.26
CA ARG A 39 17.60 1.78 -3.53
C ARG A 39 17.93 3.13 -4.19
N PRO A 40 18.31 3.13 -5.47
CA PRO A 40 18.44 4.37 -6.25
C PRO A 40 17.14 5.17 -6.25
N GLY A 41 17.22 6.46 -5.90
CA GLY A 41 16.03 7.32 -5.74
C GLY A 41 15.39 7.27 -4.34
N GLY A 42 16.01 6.54 -3.40
CA GLY A 42 15.54 6.41 -2.03
C GLY A 42 14.48 5.33 -1.86
N GLY A 43 14.35 4.88 -0.61
CA GLY A 43 13.35 3.93 -0.18
C GLY A 43 12.19 4.64 0.47
N PHE A 44 11.05 3.98 0.53
CA PHE A 44 9.85 4.48 1.18
C PHE A 44 8.92 3.33 1.56
N SER A 45 8.02 3.56 2.50
CA SER A 45 6.89 2.67 2.74
C SER A 45 5.56 3.39 2.52
N LEU A 46 4.57 2.61 2.10
CA LEU A 46 3.19 3.04 1.93
C LEU A 46 2.36 2.40 3.04
N LEU A 47 1.58 3.20 3.78
CA LEU A 47 0.62 2.68 4.74
C LEU A 47 -0.79 2.77 4.19
N PHE A 48 -1.47 1.63 4.16
CA PHE A 48 -2.85 1.55 3.71
C PHE A 48 -3.80 1.21 4.85
N ARG A 49 -5.02 1.74 4.79
CA ARG A 49 -6.15 1.29 5.61
C ARG A 49 -7.16 0.55 4.76
N GLY A 50 -7.53 -0.64 5.18
CA GLY A 50 -8.58 -1.44 4.57
C GLY A 50 -9.71 -1.77 5.55
N PRO A 51 -10.78 -2.40 5.05
CA PRO A 51 -11.95 -2.76 5.86
C PRO A 51 -11.59 -3.73 7.00
N PRO A 52 -12.23 -3.63 8.18
CA PRO A 52 -11.93 -4.49 9.33
C PRO A 52 -12.23 -5.98 9.08
N GLU A 53 -13.24 -6.28 8.26
CA GLU A 53 -13.73 -7.62 7.97
C GLU A 53 -12.87 -8.40 6.96
N ILE A 54 -12.05 -7.72 6.14
CA ILE A 54 -11.23 -8.38 5.12
C ILE A 54 -9.77 -8.43 5.55
N ALA A 55 -9.30 -9.62 5.91
CA ALA A 55 -7.90 -9.88 6.22
C ALA A 55 -7.11 -10.21 4.95
N LEU A 56 -6.32 -9.26 4.43
CA LEU A 56 -5.34 -9.58 3.39
C LEU A 56 -4.12 -10.27 4.02
N PRO A 57 -3.76 -11.50 3.60
CA PRO A 57 -2.49 -12.09 4.01
C PRO A 57 -1.30 -11.32 3.43
N GLN A 58 -0.11 -11.59 3.97
CA GLN A 58 1.13 -11.10 3.37
C GLN A 58 1.34 -11.74 1.99
N ALA A 59 1.33 -10.94 0.93
CA ALA A 59 1.53 -11.40 -0.44
C ALA A 59 1.85 -10.24 -1.40
N THR A 60 2.23 -10.57 -2.63
CA THR A 60 2.24 -9.61 -3.74
C THR A 60 0.84 -9.48 -4.31
N TYR A 61 0.38 -8.24 -4.43
CA TYR A 61 -0.94 -7.90 -4.96
C TYR A 61 -0.82 -6.98 -6.15
N SER A 62 -1.73 -7.16 -7.11
CA SER A 62 -1.96 -6.17 -8.15
C SER A 62 -2.77 -5.02 -7.57
N LEU A 63 -2.11 -3.87 -7.40
CA LEU A 63 -2.68 -2.64 -6.87
C LEU A 63 -2.99 -1.70 -8.04
N ALA A 64 -4.28 -1.41 -8.24
CA ALA A 64 -4.75 -0.47 -9.25
C ALA A 64 -5.20 0.84 -8.59
N GLY A 65 -4.71 1.98 -9.10
CA GLY A 65 -5.09 3.31 -8.60
C GLY A 65 -4.21 4.41 -9.19
N ALA A 66 -4.63 5.66 -9.08
CA ALA A 66 -3.93 6.83 -9.63
C ALA A 66 -3.58 6.74 -11.15
N GLY A 67 -4.32 5.92 -11.91
CA GLY A 67 -4.13 5.72 -13.34
C GLY A 67 -3.17 4.59 -13.72
N ASP A 68 -2.53 3.94 -12.75
CA ASP A 68 -1.54 2.89 -12.96
C ASP A 68 -1.90 1.59 -12.22
N VAL A 69 -1.21 0.51 -12.60
CA VAL A 69 -1.28 -0.80 -11.94
C VAL A 69 0.13 -1.23 -11.56
N HIS A 70 0.31 -1.63 -10.30
CA HIS A 70 1.58 -2.06 -9.75
C HIS A 70 1.44 -3.37 -8.99
N ASP A 71 2.37 -4.30 -9.21
CA ASP A 71 2.51 -5.47 -8.36
C ASP A 71 3.36 -5.10 -7.14
N ILE A 72 2.73 -5.02 -5.97
CA ILE A 72 3.37 -4.57 -4.73
C ILE A 72 3.25 -5.62 -3.62
N PHE A 73 4.30 -5.79 -2.84
CA PHE A 73 4.29 -6.68 -1.69
C PHE A 73 3.67 -5.97 -0.49
N ILE A 74 2.53 -6.48 -0.02
CA ILE A 74 1.75 -5.90 1.07
C ILE A 74 1.80 -6.84 2.27
N VAL A 75 2.04 -6.28 3.45
CA VAL A 75 2.03 -7.00 4.74
C VAL A 75 0.99 -6.40 5.69
N PRO A 76 0.19 -7.20 6.40
CA PRO A 76 -0.65 -6.69 7.49
C PRO A 76 0.21 -6.35 8.71
N ILE A 77 0.07 -5.14 9.26
CA ILE A 77 0.88 -4.69 10.41
C ILE A 77 0.05 -4.39 11.66
N ALA A 78 -1.24 -4.09 11.51
CA ALA A 78 -2.15 -3.87 12.64
C ALA A 78 -3.62 -4.11 12.26
N ALA A 79 -4.46 -4.29 13.25
CA ALA A 79 -5.91 -4.30 13.11
C ALA A 79 -6.54 -3.64 14.34
N ASP A 80 -7.52 -2.78 14.13
CA ASP A 80 -8.27 -2.08 15.17
C ASP A 80 -9.77 -2.02 14.81
N ALA A 81 -10.58 -1.37 15.66
CA ALA A 81 -12.03 -1.25 15.45
C ALA A 81 -12.42 -0.43 14.21
N THR A 82 -11.49 0.37 13.68
CA THR A 82 -11.70 1.25 12.52
C THR A 82 -11.23 0.61 11.20
N GLY A 83 -10.42 -0.45 11.27
CA GLY A 83 -9.97 -1.17 10.07
C GLY A 83 -8.69 -1.97 10.27
N ARG A 84 -8.13 -2.41 9.15
CA ARG A 84 -6.84 -3.10 9.08
C ARG A 84 -5.80 -2.20 8.47
N VAL A 85 -4.59 -2.25 9.01
CA VAL A 85 -3.46 -1.47 8.53
C VAL A 85 -2.49 -2.38 7.82
N TYR A 86 -2.08 -1.96 6.64
CA TYR A 86 -1.15 -2.68 5.78
C TYR A 86 0.02 -1.79 5.41
N GLU A 87 1.17 -2.41 5.15
CA GLU A 87 2.37 -1.72 4.71
C GLU A 87 2.94 -2.35 3.43
N ALA A 88 3.45 -1.52 2.54
CA ALA A 88 4.29 -1.94 1.42
C ALA A 88 5.63 -1.19 1.48
N VAL A 89 6.75 -1.90 1.54
CA VAL A 89 8.08 -1.31 1.67
C VAL A 89 8.85 -1.42 0.36
N PHE A 90 9.39 -0.30 -0.12
CA PHE A 90 10.25 -0.18 -1.28
C PHE A 90 11.64 0.26 -0.78
N ASN A 91 12.62 -0.64 -0.76
CA ASN A 91 13.95 -0.40 -0.21
C ASN A 91 15.06 -0.99 -1.10
#